data_AF-A0A2N7QQ66-F1
#
_entry.id   AF-A0A2N7QQ66-F1
#
_cell.length_a   1.000
_cell.length_b   1.000
_cell.length_c   1.000
_cell.angle_alpha   90.00
_cell.angle_beta   90.00
_cell.angle_gamma   90.00
#
_symmetry.space_group_name_H-M   'P 1'
#
loop_
_entity.id
_entity.type
_entity.pdbx_description
1 polymer ?
#
loop_
_entity_poly.entity_id
_entity_poly.type
_entity_poly.pdbx_seq_one_letter_code
_entity_poly.pdbx_strand_id
1 'polypeptide(L)'
;MAMFRLRLSMVLLALAVTAGACAQNAPRLSGSAVIAELHDVRSKLEAREQAHPDKSLEATVQHLSQWQDALAKNLGNAAAQPVELMGDARRAQAMRAHAAVLRTQAYLGSCTHCLDGDAATMAQALALTVERLAEARDAPSAAPPVIEAVETPDRRAIFAIHGGEAERHLVLVGKNLADAQCADPKVIATDADDKPLALQPTLVSAQPTRIELVLPGGDGIAPGSYVLHVKAQRKAFLVGCVAQPEAVGVVQMASPPHFAVTYTLDARCSSGQGGASVRSGSLPVLTAFGATQVAQVEPDACATPNGFALSAQVTYADGSHQQIGPISQPADTTITAGLPGGLSLQWNPAVRQLVLRSAANACDGFY
;
A
#
# COMPACT_ATOMS: atom_id res chain seq x y z
N MET A 1 1.43 80.85 -50.18
CA MET A 1 0.30 81.21 -49.29
C MET A 1 -0.31 79.90 -48.82
N ALA A 2 -0.14 79.54 -47.53
CA ALA A 2 -1.15 79.69 -46.46
C ALA A 2 -2.37 78.79 -46.73
N MET A 3 -2.91 77.92 -45.88
CA MET A 3 -2.97 77.71 -44.43
C MET A 3 -3.53 76.28 -44.23
N PHE A 4 -3.06 75.44 -43.30
CA PHE A 4 -3.47 75.33 -41.88
C PHE A 4 -4.82 74.61 -41.60
N ARG A 5 -4.69 73.40 -41.02
CA ARG A 5 -5.42 72.76 -39.88
C ARG A 5 -6.96 72.58 -39.88
N LEU A 6 -7.40 71.36 -39.51
CA LEU A 6 -8.05 71.00 -38.23
C LEU A 6 -8.24 69.44 -38.17
N ARG A 7 -7.56 68.70 -37.29
CA ARG A 7 -7.97 68.21 -35.94
C ARG A 7 -9.17 67.23 -35.91
N LEU A 8 -8.91 65.97 -35.53
CA LEU A 8 -9.55 65.37 -34.35
C LEU A 8 -8.69 64.23 -33.77
N SER A 9 -8.47 64.31 -32.46
CA SER A 9 -7.73 63.39 -31.60
C SER A 9 -8.60 62.19 -31.21
N MET A 10 -8.03 60.99 -31.06
CA MET A 10 -8.29 60.17 -29.89
C MET A 10 -7.17 59.15 -29.67
N VAL A 11 -6.48 59.33 -28.56
CA VAL A 11 -5.50 58.43 -27.95
C VAL A 11 -6.28 57.32 -27.25
N LEU A 12 -5.93 56.05 -27.49
CA LEU A 12 -6.34 54.94 -26.65
C LEU A 12 -5.09 54.20 -26.17
N LEU A 13 -4.87 54.35 -24.86
CA LEU A 13 -3.85 53.74 -24.02
C LEU A 13 -3.76 52.23 -24.25
N ALA A 14 -2.59 51.75 -24.63
CA ALA A 14 -2.22 50.35 -24.45
C ALA A 14 -1.91 50.10 -22.97
N LEU A 15 -2.80 49.38 -22.28
CA LEU A 15 -2.48 48.77 -20.98
C LEU A 15 -1.48 47.63 -21.22
N ALA A 16 -0.20 47.95 -21.07
CA ALA A 16 0.83 46.96 -20.81
C ALA A 16 0.66 46.47 -19.36
N VAL A 17 -0.12 45.39 -19.18
CA VAL A 17 -0.08 44.62 -17.94
C VAL A 17 1.20 43.79 -17.97
N THR A 18 2.19 44.23 -17.21
CA THR A 18 3.34 43.42 -16.82
C THR A 18 2.87 42.27 -15.96
N ALA A 19 2.48 41.16 -16.59
CA ALA A 19 2.41 39.87 -15.92
C ALA A 19 3.85 39.43 -15.63
N GLY A 20 4.41 39.95 -14.53
CA GLY A 20 5.57 39.36 -13.90
C GLY A 20 5.20 37.95 -13.51
N ALA A 21 5.63 36.98 -14.32
CA ALA A 21 5.62 35.58 -13.95
C ALA A 21 6.53 35.42 -12.73
N CYS A 22 5.94 35.48 -11.53
CA CYS A 22 6.54 34.89 -10.35
C CYS A 22 6.62 33.39 -10.62
N ALA A 23 7.71 32.95 -11.25
CA ALA A 23 8.17 31.58 -11.12
C ALA A 23 8.50 31.40 -9.63
N GLN A 24 7.48 31.08 -8.83
CA GLN A 24 7.68 30.56 -7.49
C GLN A 24 8.41 29.23 -7.68
N ASN A 25 9.75 29.28 -7.61
CA ASN A 25 10.57 28.10 -7.47
C ASN A 25 9.97 27.32 -6.30
N ALA A 26 9.48 26.11 -6.57
CA ALA A 26 9.05 25.21 -5.52
C ALA A 26 10.16 25.16 -4.45
N PRO A 27 9.81 25.18 -3.15
CA PRO A 27 10.80 25.14 -2.09
C PRO A 27 11.71 23.93 -2.31
N ARG A 28 13.03 24.19 -2.44
CA ARG A 28 14.02 23.13 -2.60
C ARG A 28 14.03 22.27 -1.34
N LEU A 29 14.20 20.96 -1.52
CA LEU A 29 14.27 20.03 -0.40
C LEU A 29 15.43 20.44 0.52
N SER A 30 15.14 20.74 1.79
CA SER A 30 16.14 21.02 2.81
C SER A 30 16.14 19.95 3.88
N GLY A 31 17.24 19.82 4.61
CA GLY A 31 17.32 18.88 5.74
C GLY A 31 16.29 19.17 6.83
N SER A 32 16.02 20.45 7.11
CA SER A 32 15.01 20.88 8.08
C SER A 32 13.60 20.49 7.64
N ALA A 33 13.31 20.57 6.34
CA ALA A 33 12.04 20.11 5.79
C ALA A 33 11.88 18.60 5.98
N VAL A 34 12.91 17.81 5.63
CA VAL A 34 12.89 16.34 5.81
C VAL A 34 12.73 15.94 7.28
N ILE A 35 13.41 16.61 8.21
CA ILE A 35 13.26 16.36 9.66
C ILE A 35 11.82 16.65 10.13
N ALA A 36 11.23 17.75 9.66
CA ALA A 36 9.86 18.12 10.01
C ALA A 36 8.83 17.15 9.41
N GLU A 37 9.05 16.73 8.15
CA GLU A 37 8.23 15.72 7.48
C GLU A 37 8.31 14.37 8.19
N LEU A 38 9.51 13.92 8.58
CA LEU A 38 9.71 12.70 9.38
C LEU A 38 8.91 12.75 10.68
N HIS A 39 8.94 13.89 11.39
CA HIS A 39 8.16 14.09 12.61
C HIS A 39 6.65 13.94 12.35
N ASP A 40 6.14 14.62 11.32
CA ASP A 40 4.72 14.61 10.96
C ASP A 40 4.24 13.20 10.58
N VAL A 41 4.95 12.51 9.68
CA VAL A 41 4.54 11.16 9.26
C VAL A 41 4.67 10.15 10.38
N ARG A 42 5.71 10.25 11.24
CA ARG A 42 5.86 9.40 12.42
C ARG A 42 4.67 9.57 13.35
N SER A 43 4.29 10.81 13.68
CA SER A 43 3.16 11.07 14.58
C SER A 43 1.83 10.55 14.03
N LYS A 44 1.60 10.68 12.72
CA LYS A 44 0.41 10.12 12.06
C LYS A 44 0.42 8.59 12.05
N LEU A 45 1.59 7.99 11.81
CA LEU A 45 1.76 6.54 11.84
C LEU A 45 1.56 5.97 13.25
N GLU A 46 2.08 6.65 14.27
CA GLU A 46 1.87 6.31 15.68
C GLU A 46 0.39 6.38 16.07
N ALA A 47 -0.33 7.42 15.65
CA ALA A 47 -1.77 7.50 15.88
C ALA A 47 -2.54 6.34 15.20
N ARG A 48 -2.10 5.92 14.01
CA ARG A 48 -2.67 4.77 13.29
C ARG A 48 -2.39 3.45 14.00
N GLU A 49 -1.18 3.27 14.52
CA GLU A 49 -0.75 2.09 15.29
C GLU A 49 -1.53 2.00 16.61
N GLN A 50 -1.71 3.12 17.33
CA GLN A 50 -2.53 3.14 18.55
C GLN A 50 -4.00 2.77 18.29
N ALA A 51 -4.54 3.20 17.15
CA ALA A 51 -5.91 2.85 16.75
C ALA A 51 -6.04 1.38 16.30
N HIS A 52 -4.99 0.83 15.68
CA HIS A 52 -4.95 -0.56 15.21
C HIS A 52 -3.53 -1.13 15.41
N PRO A 53 -3.29 -1.80 16.54
CA PRO A 53 -1.96 -2.27 16.89
C PRO A 53 -1.40 -3.26 15.86
N ASP A 54 -0.18 -2.98 15.39
CA ASP A 54 0.56 -3.81 14.43
C ASP A 54 2.06 -3.70 14.70
N LYS A 55 2.75 -4.84 14.84
CA LYS A 55 4.17 -4.87 15.20
C LYS A 55 5.09 -4.27 14.13
N SER A 56 4.72 -4.39 12.86
CA SER A 56 5.49 -3.80 11.76
C SER A 56 5.34 -2.29 11.76
N LEU A 57 4.16 -1.76 12.10
CA LEU A 57 3.96 -0.32 12.31
C LEU A 57 4.73 0.20 13.52
N GLU A 58 4.69 -0.50 14.65
CA GLU A 58 5.45 -0.15 15.85
C GLU A 58 6.95 -0.04 15.53
N ALA A 59 7.51 -1.06 14.87
CA ALA A 59 8.91 -1.07 14.44
C ALA A 59 9.20 0.10 13.48
N THR A 60 8.30 0.39 12.54
CA THR A 60 8.45 1.51 11.61
C THR A 60 8.47 2.85 12.34
N VAL A 61 7.56 3.08 13.30
CA VAL A 61 7.53 4.29 14.13
C VAL A 61 8.85 4.48 14.87
N GLN A 62 9.37 3.41 15.48
CA GLN A 62 10.67 3.42 16.17
C GLN A 62 11.81 3.78 15.22
N HIS A 63 11.88 3.13 14.04
CA HIS A 63 12.90 3.41 13.03
C HIS A 63 12.84 4.86 12.52
N LEU A 64 11.66 5.37 12.20
CA LEU A 64 11.48 6.76 11.76
C LEU A 64 11.94 7.76 12.84
N SER A 65 11.68 7.46 14.11
CA SER A 65 12.16 8.28 15.23
C SER A 65 13.68 8.29 15.34
N GLN A 66 14.31 7.11 15.34
CA GLN A 66 15.77 6.99 15.40
C GLN A 66 16.44 7.70 14.23
N TRP A 67 15.83 7.62 13.05
CA TRP A 67 16.35 8.25 11.85
C TRP A 67 16.20 9.77 11.87
N GLN A 68 15.08 10.28 12.39
CA GLN A 68 14.88 11.71 12.62
C GLN A 68 15.96 12.27 13.55
N ASP A 69 16.21 11.62 14.69
CA ASP A 69 17.20 12.05 15.68
C ASP A 69 18.62 12.01 15.09
N ALA A 70 18.95 10.94 14.37
CA ALA A 70 20.23 10.79 13.69
C ALA A 70 20.43 11.87 12.60
N LEU A 71 19.40 12.17 11.81
CA LEU A 71 19.46 13.19 10.77
C LEU A 71 19.60 14.59 11.38
N ALA A 72 18.84 14.92 12.42
CA ALA A 72 18.95 16.18 13.14
C ALA A 72 20.36 16.38 13.72
N LYS A 73 20.92 15.34 14.34
CA LYS A 73 22.28 15.35 14.89
C LYS A 73 23.34 15.51 13.79
N ASN A 74 23.22 14.78 12.68
CA ASN A 74 24.21 14.79 11.60
C ASN A 74 24.20 16.08 10.77
N LEU A 75 23.03 16.70 10.60
CA LEU A 75 22.90 17.94 9.85
C LEU A 75 23.25 19.17 10.69
N GLY A 76 22.85 19.20 11.96
CA GLY A 76 23.10 20.33 12.87
C GLY A 76 22.70 21.67 12.24
N ASN A 77 23.61 22.64 12.26
CA ASN A 77 23.39 23.98 11.69
C ASN A 77 23.22 23.98 10.15
N ALA A 78 23.59 22.91 9.46
CA ALA A 78 23.43 22.78 8.02
C ALA A 78 22.03 22.29 7.60
N ALA A 79 21.12 22.00 8.54
CA ALA A 79 19.79 21.49 8.21
C ALA A 79 18.98 22.45 7.31
N ALA A 80 19.16 23.77 7.47
CA ALA A 80 18.48 24.77 6.64
C ALA A 80 19.00 24.82 5.18
N GLN A 81 20.15 24.20 4.89
CA GLN A 81 20.73 24.19 3.56
C GLN A 81 19.92 23.29 2.62
N PRO A 82 19.74 23.67 1.34
CA PRO A 82 19.21 22.77 0.32
C PRO A 82 20.05 21.48 0.20
N VAL A 83 19.38 20.34 0.06
CA VAL A 83 19.99 19.00 -0.02
C VAL A 83 21.00 18.91 -1.17
N GLU A 84 20.76 19.61 -2.27
CA GLU A 84 21.67 19.64 -3.44
C GLU A 84 22.97 20.40 -3.18
N LEU A 85 23.06 21.13 -2.07
CA LEU A 85 24.26 21.87 -1.66
C LEU A 85 24.99 21.20 -0.49
N MET A 86 24.41 20.15 0.11
CA MET A 86 25.05 19.36 1.16
C MET A 86 26.17 18.48 0.60
N GLY A 87 27.14 18.11 1.45
CA GLY A 87 28.12 17.07 1.12
C GLY A 87 27.47 15.70 0.93
N ASP A 88 28.13 14.81 0.18
CA ASP A 88 27.51 13.61 -0.40
C ASP A 88 26.84 12.69 0.62
N ALA A 89 27.49 12.40 1.76
CA ALA A 89 26.91 11.55 2.80
C ALA A 89 25.64 12.16 3.42
N ARG A 90 25.66 13.47 3.72
CA ARG A 90 24.50 14.19 4.28
C ARG A 90 23.36 14.28 3.26
N ARG A 91 23.69 14.49 1.98
CA ARG A 91 22.74 14.47 0.87
C ARG A 91 22.07 13.10 0.75
N ALA A 92 22.87 12.03 0.73
CA ALA A 92 22.38 10.65 0.64
C ALA A 92 21.43 10.32 1.80
N GLN A 93 21.81 10.65 3.03
CA GLN A 93 20.98 10.43 4.20
C GLN A 93 19.66 11.21 4.12
N ALA A 94 19.68 12.48 3.72
CA ALA A 94 18.47 13.30 3.58
C ALA A 94 17.55 12.79 2.46
N MET A 95 18.10 12.34 1.33
CA MET A 95 17.31 11.77 0.23
C MET A 95 16.62 10.46 0.63
N ARG A 96 17.33 9.56 1.32
CA ARG A 96 16.75 8.30 1.80
C ARG A 96 15.69 8.53 2.87
N ALA A 97 15.93 9.46 3.79
CA ALA A 97 14.94 9.87 4.77
C ALA A 97 13.67 10.45 4.11
N HIS A 98 13.83 11.27 3.08
CA HIS A 98 12.69 11.79 2.32
C HIS A 98 11.94 10.69 1.55
N ALA A 99 12.62 9.69 0.99
CA ALA A 99 11.96 8.53 0.39
C ALA A 99 11.12 7.74 1.43
N ALA A 100 11.62 7.57 2.65
CA ALA A 100 10.87 6.95 3.74
C ALA A 100 9.64 7.78 4.14
N VAL A 101 9.75 9.11 4.15
CA VAL A 101 8.61 10.02 4.34
C VAL A 101 7.54 9.78 3.26
N LEU A 102 7.92 9.84 1.99
CA LEU A 102 6.99 9.68 0.86
C LEU A 102 6.29 8.32 0.91
N ARG A 103 7.05 7.25 1.22
CA ARG A 103 6.49 5.90 1.37
C ARG A 103 5.51 5.80 2.54
N THR A 104 5.83 6.43 3.67
CA THR A 104 4.94 6.44 4.85
C THR A 104 3.67 7.24 4.58
N GLN A 105 3.76 8.38 3.88
CA GLN A 105 2.61 9.17 3.46
C GLN A 105 1.69 8.38 2.51
N ALA A 106 2.28 7.70 1.53
CA ALA A 106 1.54 6.84 0.61
C ALA A 106 0.81 5.70 1.35
N TYR A 107 1.45 5.10 2.37
CA TYR A 107 0.82 4.07 3.21
C TYR A 107 -0.39 4.64 3.96
N LEU A 108 -0.21 5.77 4.65
CA LEU A 108 -1.29 6.43 5.40
C LEU A 108 -2.47 6.81 4.48
N GLY A 109 -2.19 7.21 3.24
CA GLY A 109 -3.21 7.51 2.23
C GLY A 109 -3.90 6.28 1.65
N SER A 110 -3.25 5.11 1.63
CA SER A 110 -3.75 3.90 0.97
C SER A 110 -4.36 2.86 1.92
N CYS A 111 -4.20 3.02 3.24
CA CYS A 111 -4.59 2.02 4.25
C CYS A 111 -5.97 2.25 4.92
N THR A 112 -6.73 3.25 4.48
CA THR A 112 -7.96 3.73 5.15
C THR A 112 -9.13 2.75 5.07
N HIS A 113 -9.22 1.98 3.99
CA HIS A 113 -10.34 1.06 3.72
C HIS A 113 -9.91 -0.41 3.64
N CYS A 114 -8.72 -0.71 4.16
CA CYS A 114 -8.16 -2.05 4.15
C CYS A 114 -8.73 -2.91 5.28
N LEU A 115 -8.90 -4.20 4.99
CA LEU A 115 -9.14 -5.21 6.00
C LEU A 115 -7.86 -5.44 6.81
N ASP A 116 -7.98 -5.90 8.07
CA ASP A 116 -6.84 -6.00 8.99
C ASP A 116 -5.65 -6.80 8.43
N GLY A 117 -5.90 -7.94 7.78
CA GLY A 117 -4.84 -8.75 7.15
C GLY A 117 -4.16 -8.07 5.96
N ASP A 118 -4.91 -7.32 5.17
CA ASP A 118 -4.39 -6.54 4.05
C ASP A 118 -3.55 -5.36 4.56
N ALA A 119 -4.05 -4.66 5.58
CA ALA A 119 -3.34 -3.57 6.25
C ALA A 119 -2.01 -4.05 6.87
N ALA A 120 -2.02 -5.21 7.54
CA ALA A 120 -0.81 -5.83 8.11
C ALA A 120 0.21 -6.20 7.01
N THR A 121 -0.25 -6.72 5.87
CA THR A 121 0.62 -7.02 4.73
C THR A 121 1.26 -5.74 4.18
N MET A 122 0.50 -4.66 4.04
CA MET A 122 1.05 -3.36 3.65
C MET A 122 2.04 -2.79 4.67
N ALA A 123 1.75 -2.96 5.97
CA ALA A 123 2.64 -2.53 7.05
C ALA A 123 3.98 -3.27 7.01
N GLN A 124 4.00 -4.57 6.70
CA GLN A 124 5.22 -5.34 6.50
C GLN A 124 6.05 -4.81 5.31
N ALA A 125 5.39 -4.46 4.19
CA ALA A 125 6.05 -3.84 3.04
C ALA A 125 6.72 -2.50 3.42
N LEU A 126 5.99 -1.66 4.18
CA LEU A 126 6.50 -0.38 4.66
C LEU A 126 7.69 -0.57 5.60
N ALA A 127 7.57 -1.45 6.59
CA ALA A 127 8.62 -1.72 7.57
C ALA A 127 9.92 -2.16 6.90
N LEU A 128 9.84 -3.15 5.99
CA LEU A 128 11.01 -3.62 5.25
C LEU A 128 11.57 -2.53 4.32
N THR A 129 10.72 -1.69 3.72
CA THR A 129 11.21 -0.55 2.92
C THR A 129 12.04 0.42 3.78
N VAL A 130 11.53 0.80 4.96
CA VAL A 130 12.19 1.74 5.86
C VAL A 130 13.50 1.16 6.39
N GLU A 131 13.51 -0.13 6.75
CA GLU A 131 14.70 -0.86 7.15
C GLU A 131 15.77 -0.83 6.04
N ARG A 132 15.44 -1.26 4.81
CA ARG A 132 16.40 -1.28 3.69
C ARG A 132 16.93 0.11 3.33
N LEU A 133 16.09 1.14 3.41
CA LEU A 133 16.55 2.52 3.19
C LEU A 133 17.51 3.00 4.30
N ALA A 134 17.29 2.58 5.55
CA ALA A 134 18.17 2.92 6.68
C ALA A 134 19.52 2.18 6.59
N GLU A 135 19.52 0.91 6.18
CA GLU A 135 20.72 0.07 6.07
C GLU A 135 21.59 0.35 4.83
N ALA A 136 21.04 1.04 3.82
CA ALA A 136 21.76 1.34 2.60
C ALA A 136 23.10 2.03 2.92
N ARG A 137 24.20 1.40 2.48
CA ARG A 137 25.56 1.89 2.74
C ARG A 137 25.83 3.19 1.98
N ASP A 138 26.59 4.08 2.60
CA ASP A 138 27.01 5.32 1.95
C ASP A 138 28.20 5.13 0.98
N ALA A 139 28.25 6.07 0.00
CA ALA A 139 29.34 6.49 -0.90
C ALA A 139 29.27 6.01 -2.36
N PRO A 140 29.13 6.98 -3.31
CA PRO A 140 30.27 7.78 -3.78
C PRO A 140 30.00 9.30 -3.77
N SER A 141 30.86 10.07 -4.44
CA SER A 141 30.90 11.55 -4.53
C SER A 141 29.69 12.23 -5.21
N ALA A 142 28.53 11.56 -5.24
CA ALA A 142 27.32 12.02 -5.91
C ALA A 142 26.08 11.44 -5.23
N ALA A 143 24.93 12.07 -5.51
CA ALA A 143 23.64 11.61 -5.02
C ALA A 143 23.39 10.16 -5.44
N PRO A 144 23.12 9.24 -4.49
CA PRO A 144 22.86 7.85 -4.83
C PRO A 144 21.50 7.72 -5.54
N PRO A 145 21.27 6.59 -6.24
CA PRO A 145 19.94 6.22 -6.66
C PRO A 145 19.08 5.91 -5.44
N VAL A 146 17.83 6.38 -5.46
CA VAL A 146 16.86 6.14 -4.39
C VAL A 146 15.51 5.89 -5.04
N ILE A 147 14.82 4.84 -4.63
CA ILE A 147 13.43 4.57 -4.99
C ILE A 147 12.55 5.20 -3.91
N GLU A 148 11.67 6.09 -4.35
CA GLU A 148 10.73 6.85 -3.50
C GLU A 148 9.36 6.16 -3.45
N ALA A 149 8.98 5.44 -4.52
CA ALA A 149 7.73 4.69 -4.57
C ALA A 149 7.79 3.48 -5.53
N VAL A 150 6.96 2.49 -5.22
CA VAL A 150 6.54 1.45 -6.17
C VAL A 150 5.08 1.72 -6.50
N GLU A 151 4.76 1.84 -7.78
CA GLU A 151 3.46 2.32 -8.26
C GLU A 151 2.94 1.48 -9.43
N THR A 152 1.64 1.58 -9.67
CA THR A 152 1.03 1.18 -10.94
C THR A 152 1.37 2.19 -12.05
N PRO A 153 1.15 1.87 -13.34
CA PRO A 153 1.34 2.82 -14.44
C PRO A 153 0.50 4.12 -14.31
N ASP A 154 -0.66 4.05 -13.66
CA ASP A 154 -1.55 5.17 -13.35
C ASP A 154 -1.20 5.90 -12.03
N ARG A 155 -0.03 5.64 -11.45
CA ARG A 155 0.53 6.32 -10.26
C ARG A 155 -0.20 6.02 -8.94
N ARG A 156 -0.79 4.84 -8.81
CA ARG A 156 -1.31 4.36 -7.51
C ARG A 156 -0.19 3.65 -6.76
N ALA A 157 0.00 3.98 -5.49
CA ALA A 157 1.05 3.39 -4.67
C ALA A 157 0.75 1.90 -4.43
N ILE A 158 1.72 1.05 -4.69
CA ILE A 158 1.63 -0.40 -4.47
C ILE A 158 2.44 -0.75 -3.23
N PHE A 159 1.82 -1.44 -2.28
CA PHE A 159 2.49 -2.03 -1.12
C PHE A 159 2.41 -3.55 -1.17
N ALA A 160 1.30 -4.07 -1.68
CA ALA A 160 1.09 -5.50 -1.84
C ALA A 160 0.47 -5.83 -3.21
N ILE A 161 0.63 -7.07 -3.65
CA ILE A 161 0.06 -7.59 -4.89
C ILE A 161 -0.66 -8.89 -4.56
N HIS A 162 -1.87 -9.05 -5.11
CA HIS A 162 -2.55 -10.35 -5.05
C HIS A 162 -1.95 -11.29 -6.10
N GLY A 163 -1.55 -12.48 -5.66
CA GLY A 163 -1.11 -13.54 -6.56
C GLY A 163 -2.16 -13.87 -7.62
N GLY A 164 -1.71 -14.30 -8.79
CA GLY A 164 -2.60 -14.73 -9.87
C GLY A 164 -1.87 -14.94 -11.19
N GLU A 165 -2.63 -15.41 -12.18
CA GLU A 165 -2.11 -15.77 -13.52
C GLU A 165 -1.70 -14.56 -14.36
N ALA A 166 -2.25 -13.39 -14.08
CA ALA A 166 -2.01 -12.20 -14.88
C ALA A 166 -0.68 -11.52 -14.50
N GLU A 167 0.08 -11.13 -15.52
CA GLU A 167 1.27 -10.30 -15.35
C GLU A 167 0.92 -8.96 -14.69
N ARG A 168 1.91 -8.38 -14.00
CA ARG A 168 1.75 -7.15 -13.22
C ARG A 168 2.74 -6.11 -13.71
N HIS A 169 2.22 -4.97 -14.17
CA HIS A 169 3.03 -3.83 -14.57
C HIS A 169 3.34 -2.98 -13.35
N LEU A 170 4.63 -2.83 -13.05
CA LEU A 170 5.12 -2.07 -11.90
C LEU A 170 5.97 -0.90 -12.38
N VAL A 171 5.93 0.19 -11.64
CA VAL A 171 6.73 1.39 -11.87
C VAL A 171 7.53 1.68 -10.60
N LEU A 172 8.84 1.73 -10.72
CA LEU A 172 9.71 2.25 -9.67
C LEU A 172 9.95 3.74 -9.94
N VAL A 173 9.50 4.59 -9.02
CA VAL A 173 9.67 6.04 -9.09
C VAL A 173 10.74 6.47 -8.11
N GLY A 174 11.60 7.40 -8.51
CA GLY A 174 12.66 7.90 -7.63
C GLY A 174 13.64 8.83 -8.32
N LYS A 175 14.91 8.74 -7.92
CA LYS A 175 15.99 9.62 -8.39
C LYS A 175 17.22 8.82 -8.79
N ASN A 176 17.92 9.32 -9.81
CA ASN A 176 19.17 8.76 -10.35
C ASN A 176 19.10 7.28 -10.75
N LEU A 177 17.91 6.80 -11.12
CA LEU A 177 17.63 5.39 -11.37
C LEU A 177 18.24 4.86 -12.69
N ALA A 178 18.51 5.75 -13.63
CA ALA A 178 19.18 5.44 -14.90
C ALA A 178 19.91 6.67 -15.46
N ASP A 179 20.82 6.44 -16.39
CA ASP A 179 21.52 7.47 -17.15
C ASP A 179 21.48 7.09 -18.64
N ALA A 180 20.94 7.96 -19.48
CA ALA A 180 20.75 7.71 -20.91
C ALA A 180 22.06 7.50 -21.69
N GLN A 181 23.22 7.82 -21.08
CA GLN A 181 24.54 7.60 -21.68
C GLN A 181 25.19 6.27 -21.26
N CYS A 182 24.50 5.48 -20.43
CA CYS A 182 24.99 4.21 -19.91
C CYS A 182 24.03 3.07 -20.23
N ALA A 183 24.47 1.84 -19.94
CA ALA A 183 23.60 0.67 -20.06
C ALA A 183 22.41 0.78 -19.11
N ASP A 184 21.28 0.22 -19.55
CA ASP A 184 20.08 0.13 -18.72
C ASP A 184 20.35 -0.56 -17.39
N PRO A 185 19.68 -0.15 -16.30
CA PRO A 185 19.87 -0.73 -14.99
C PRO A 185 19.46 -2.20 -14.98
N LYS A 186 20.23 -3.03 -14.26
CA LYS A 186 19.81 -4.41 -14.00
C LYS A 186 18.85 -4.43 -12.82
N VAL A 187 17.69 -5.04 -12.98
CA VAL A 187 16.72 -5.24 -11.91
C VAL A 187 16.56 -6.73 -11.61
N ILE A 188 16.67 -7.11 -10.33
CA ILE A 188 16.44 -8.49 -9.86
C ILE A 188 15.53 -8.47 -8.64
N ALA A 189 14.85 -9.58 -8.37
CA ALA A 189 14.00 -9.75 -7.21
C ALA A 189 14.53 -10.83 -6.26
N THR A 190 14.51 -10.54 -4.96
CA THR A 190 14.83 -11.48 -3.87
C THR A 190 13.73 -11.50 -2.81
N ASP A 191 13.79 -12.48 -1.91
CA ASP A 191 13.04 -12.42 -0.66
C ASP A 191 13.70 -11.46 0.36
N ALA A 192 13.13 -11.39 1.56
CA ALA A 192 13.64 -10.55 2.64
C ALA A 192 15.04 -10.96 3.13
N ASP A 193 15.46 -12.20 2.90
CA ASP A 193 16.77 -12.75 3.28
C ASP A 193 17.80 -12.65 2.14
N ASP A 194 17.52 -11.82 1.12
CA ASP A 194 18.35 -11.61 -0.07
C ASP A 194 18.53 -12.87 -0.93
N LYS A 195 17.65 -13.87 -0.79
CA LYS A 195 17.66 -15.07 -1.64
C LYS A 195 16.92 -14.80 -2.96
N PRO A 196 17.51 -15.13 -4.13
CA PRO A 196 16.85 -14.92 -5.41
C PRO A 196 15.49 -15.61 -5.51
N LEU A 197 14.49 -14.87 -5.96
CA LEU A 197 13.16 -15.42 -6.25
C LEU A 197 13.16 -16.18 -7.58
N ALA A 198 12.28 -17.17 -7.70
CA ALA A 198 12.14 -17.94 -8.94
C ALA A 198 11.61 -17.07 -10.09
N LEU A 199 10.68 -16.15 -9.78
CA LEU A 199 10.12 -15.19 -10.72
C LEU A 199 10.92 -13.89 -10.65
N GLN A 200 11.53 -13.53 -11.77
CA GLN A 200 12.33 -12.31 -11.91
C GLN A 200 11.56 -11.26 -12.74
N PRO A 201 11.62 -9.98 -12.37
CA PRO A 201 10.99 -8.92 -13.15
C PRO A 201 11.74 -8.72 -14.48
N THR A 202 10.99 -8.35 -15.51
CA THR A 202 11.55 -7.94 -16.81
C THR A 202 11.52 -6.43 -16.92
N LEU A 203 12.66 -5.83 -17.29
CA LEU A 203 12.77 -4.41 -17.55
C LEU A 203 12.05 -4.04 -18.85
N VAL A 204 11.14 -3.08 -18.79
CA VAL A 204 10.44 -2.54 -19.97
C VAL A 204 11.08 -1.25 -20.44
N SER A 205 11.29 -0.31 -19.51
CA SER A 205 11.91 0.98 -19.81
C SER A 205 12.62 1.56 -18.59
N ALA A 206 13.65 2.37 -18.82
CA ALA A 206 14.43 3.02 -17.78
C ALA A 206 14.69 4.50 -18.08
N GLN A 207 14.42 5.34 -17.10
CA GLN A 207 14.62 6.78 -17.11
C GLN A 207 15.20 7.23 -15.76
N PRO A 208 15.85 8.41 -15.69
CA PRO A 208 16.51 8.87 -14.46
C PRO A 208 15.62 8.91 -13.21
N THR A 209 14.30 9.05 -13.39
CA THR A 209 13.34 9.13 -12.29
C THR A 209 12.29 8.01 -12.31
N ARG A 210 12.38 7.07 -13.26
CA ARG A 210 11.31 6.10 -13.50
C ARG A 210 11.82 4.84 -14.20
N ILE A 211 11.55 3.68 -13.62
CA ILE A 211 11.79 2.38 -14.23
C ILE A 211 10.45 1.64 -14.35
N GLU A 212 10.14 1.12 -15.53
CA GLU A 212 8.98 0.24 -15.74
C GLU A 212 9.41 -1.21 -15.79
N LEU A 213 8.67 -2.06 -15.09
CA LEU A 213 8.89 -3.49 -14.96
C LEU A 213 7.62 -4.25 -15.26
N VAL A 214 7.78 -5.48 -15.74
CA VAL A 214 6.72 -6.50 -15.74
C VAL A 214 7.15 -7.61 -14.79
N LEU A 215 6.33 -7.86 -13.79
CA LEU A 215 6.43 -9.05 -12.95
C LEU A 215 5.57 -10.15 -13.58
N PRO A 216 6.16 -11.31 -13.95
CA PRO A 216 5.41 -12.39 -14.57
C PRO A 216 4.36 -12.95 -13.59
N GLY A 217 3.20 -13.30 -14.14
CA GLY A 217 2.13 -13.99 -13.43
C GLY A 217 2.38 -15.51 -13.30
N GLY A 218 1.45 -16.19 -12.63
CA GLY A 218 1.35 -17.65 -12.59
C GLY A 218 1.41 -18.25 -11.19
N ASP A 219 1.09 -19.54 -11.12
CA ASP A 219 1.10 -20.39 -9.90
C ASP A 219 2.42 -20.41 -9.10
N GLY A 220 3.51 -19.81 -9.61
CA GLY A 220 4.82 -19.75 -8.98
C GLY A 220 5.06 -18.52 -8.09
N ILE A 221 4.09 -17.62 -7.94
CA ILE A 221 4.22 -16.45 -7.04
C ILE A 221 4.01 -16.91 -5.59
N ALA A 222 5.11 -17.05 -4.85
CA ALA A 222 5.06 -17.38 -3.43
C ALA A 222 4.66 -16.15 -2.60
N PRO A 223 3.79 -16.28 -1.59
CA PRO A 223 3.54 -15.20 -0.64
C PRO A 223 4.82 -14.79 0.09
N GLY A 224 4.94 -13.50 0.41
CA GLY A 224 6.06 -12.92 1.15
C GLY A 224 6.71 -11.71 0.48
N SER A 225 7.84 -11.28 1.02
CA SER A 225 8.54 -10.07 0.59
C SER A 225 9.17 -10.23 -0.78
N TYR A 226 8.95 -9.27 -1.67
CA TYR A 226 9.60 -9.16 -2.96
C TYR A 226 10.42 -7.87 -2.98
N VAL A 227 11.73 -8.03 -2.79
CA VAL A 227 12.70 -6.94 -2.75
C VAL A 227 13.26 -6.75 -4.16
N LEU A 228 12.99 -5.60 -4.77
CA LEU A 228 13.40 -5.22 -6.11
C LEU A 228 14.72 -4.45 -6.04
N HIS A 229 15.81 -5.10 -6.42
CA HIS A 229 17.15 -4.54 -6.41
C HIS A 229 17.47 -3.91 -7.76
N VAL A 230 17.77 -2.61 -7.77
CA VAL A 230 18.12 -1.84 -8.96
C VAL A 230 19.61 -1.49 -8.95
N LYS A 231 20.34 -2.06 -9.90
CA LYS A 231 21.77 -1.80 -10.12
C LYS A 231 21.95 -0.89 -11.32
N ALA A 232 22.04 0.41 -11.05
CA ALA A 232 22.20 1.45 -12.06
C ALA A 232 23.67 1.80 -12.31
N GLN A 233 23.91 2.41 -13.47
CA GLN A 233 25.17 3.07 -13.80
C GLN A 233 24.93 4.56 -14.01
N ARG A 234 25.99 5.36 -13.91
CA ARG A 234 25.97 6.79 -14.27
C ARG A 234 27.17 7.16 -15.09
N LYS A 235 27.05 8.18 -15.93
CA LYS A 235 28.19 8.77 -16.62
C LYS A 235 29.02 9.58 -15.63
N ALA A 236 30.28 9.19 -15.46
CA ALA A 236 31.28 9.98 -14.78
C ALA A 236 32.19 10.69 -15.81
N PHE A 237 32.53 11.95 -15.53
CA PHE A 237 33.40 12.76 -16.38
C PHE A 237 34.77 12.08 -16.55
N LEU A 238 35.21 11.90 -17.80
CA LEU A 238 36.48 11.25 -18.20
C LEU A 238 36.66 9.75 -17.85
N VAL A 239 35.82 9.16 -17.02
CA VAL A 239 35.92 7.74 -16.60
C VAL A 239 34.88 6.81 -17.25
N GLY A 240 33.91 7.36 -17.97
CA GLY A 240 32.88 6.56 -18.61
C GLY A 240 31.74 6.20 -17.65
N CYS A 241 31.06 5.08 -17.91
CA CYS A 241 29.96 4.62 -17.06
C CYS A 241 30.50 3.90 -15.83
N VAL A 242 30.07 4.34 -14.65
CA VAL A 242 30.47 3.76 -13.37
C VAL A 242 29.24 3.21 -12.63
N ALA A 243 29.43 2.09 -11.93
CA ALA A 243 28.38 1.51 -11.10
C ALA A 243 27.97 2.48 -9.98
N GLN A 244 26.67 2.56 -9.72
CA GLN A 244 26.11 3.28 -8.58
C GLN A 244 25.83 2.30 -7.43
N PRO A 245 25.67 2.80 -6.19
CA PRO A 245 25.05 2.02 -5.12
C PRO A 245 23.71 1.45 -5.57
N GLU A 246 23.31 0.35 -4.96
CA GLU A 246 22.01 -0.26 -5.25
C GLU A 246 20.87 0.58 -4.67
N ALA A 247 19.77 0.70 -5.42
CA ALA A 247 18.50 1.20 -4.91
C ALA A 247 17.52 0.03 -4.76
N VAL A 248 16.68 0.09 -3.73
CA VAL A 248 15.76 -1.01 -3.38
C VAL A 248 14.32 -0.50 -3.33
N GLY A 249 13.42 -1.23 -3.98
CA GLY A 249 11.97 -1.09 -3.82
C GLY A 249 11.39 -2.35 -3.21
N VAL A 250 10.34 -2.26 -2.40
CA VAL A 250 9.74 -3.42 -1.73
C VAL A 250 8.24 -3.46 -1.97
N VAL A 251 7.74 -4.65 -2.31
CA VAL A 251 6.32 -5.01 -2.31
C VAL A 251 6.14 -6.36 -1.61
N GLN A 252 4.94 -6.61 -1.12
CA GLN A 252 4.56 -7.91 -0.55
C GLN A 252 3.69 -8.68 -1.54
N MET A 253 3.97 -9.96 -1.74
CA MET A 253 2.99 -10.86 -2.36
C MET A 253 2.07 -11.36 -1.26
N ALA A 254 0.80 -10.98 -1.35
CA ALA A 254 -0.17 -11.36 -0.34
C ALA A 254 -0.52 -12.84 -0.46
N SER A 255 -0.76 -13.46 0.70
CA SER A 255 -1.37 -14.79 0.73
C SER A 255 -2.76 -14.72 0.08
N PRO A 256 -3.15 -15.73 -0.72
CA PRO A 256 -4.50 -15.81 -1.24
C PRO A 256 -5.52 -15.72 -0.09
N PRO A 257 -6.64 -15.00 -0.28
CA PRO A 257 -7.67 -14.93 0.75
C PRO A 257 -8.18 -16.34 1.05
N HIS A 258 -8.45 -16.61 2.32
CA HIS A 258 -8.99 -17.88 2.77
C HIS A 258 -9.96 -17.63 3.92
N PHE A 259 -11.25 -17.86 3.68
CA PHE A 259 -12.30 -17.70 4.68
C PHE A 259 -13.05 -19.01 4.87
N ALA A 260 -12.74 -19.71 5.96
CA ALA A 260 -13.49 -20.89 6.38
C ALA A 260 -14.55 -20.45 7.39
N VAL A 261 -15.82 -20.77 7.13
CA VAL A 261 -16.92 -20.38 8.02
C VAL A 261 -17.60 -21.62 8.57
N THR A 262 -17.61 -21.74 9.89
CA THR A 262 -18.44 -22.68 10.61
C THR A 262 -19.65 -21.95 11.18
N TYR A 263 -20.78 -22.63 11.28
CA TYR A 263 -22.01 -22.04 11.78
C TYR A 263 -22.74 -22.98 12.74
N THR A 264 -23.55 -22.37 13.61
CA THR A 264 -24.60 -23.05 14.35
C THR A 264 -25.93 -22.35 14.09
N LEU A 265 -26.94 -23.12 13.74
CA LEU A 265 -28.31 -22.68 13.51
C LEU A 265 -29.22 -23.42 14.48
N ASP A 266 -29.73 -22.68 15.46
CA ASP A 266 -30.67 -23.17 16.47
C ASP A 266 -32.10 -22.79 16.06
N ALA A 267 -32.96 -23.78 15.94
CA ALA A 267 -34.38 -23.58 15.68
C ALA A 267 -35.15 -23.60 17.00
N ARG A 268 -35.86 -22.52 17.28
CA ARG A 268 -36.71 -22.41 18.46
C ARG A 268 -38.11 -22.92 18.13
N CYS A 269 -38.63 -23.75 19.03
CA CYS A 269 -39.91 -24.41 18.89
C CYS A 269 -40.84 -24.03 20.04
N SER A 270 -42.14 -24.09 19.79
CA SER A 270 -43.16 -23.92 20.84
C SER A 270 -42.96 -24.99 21.92
N SER A 271 -43.15 -24.61 23.19
CA SER A 271 -43.10 -25.52 24.33
C SER A 271 -44.06 -26.71 24.12
N GLY A 272 -43.52 -27.92 23.96
CA GLY A 272 -44.30 -29.16 23.82
C GLY A 272 -44.03 -30.00 22.56
N GLN A 273 -43.23 -29.51 21.59
CA GLN A 273 -42.97 -30.22 20.32
C GLN A 273 -41.54 -30.71 20.09
N GLY A 274 -40.67 -30.68 21.11
CA GLY A 274 -39.29 -31.15 21.01
C GLY A 274 -38.30 -30.15 21.58
N GLY A 275 -37.17 -30.64 22.09
CA GLY A 275 -36.08 -29.79 22.59
C GLY A 275 -35.47 -28.92 21.49
N ALA A 276 -34.74 -27.87 21.89
CA ALA A 276 -33.99 -27.03 20.96
C ALA A 276 -33.09 -27.91 20.07
N SER A 277 -33.23 -27.75 18.75
CA SER A 277 -32.44 -28.49 17.78
C SER A 277 -31.36 -27.58 17.22
N VAL A 278 -30.11 -27.91 17.52
CA VAL A 278 -28.95 -27.16 17.03
C VAL A 278 -28.35 -27.90 15.84
N ARG A 279 -28.36 -27.28 14.68
CA ARG A 279 -27.62 -27.74 13.50
C ARG A 279 -26.28 -27.02 13.45
N SER A 280 -25.19 -27.78 13.38
CA SER A 280 -23.86 -27.22 13.11
C SER A 280 -23.38 -27.65 11.73
N GLY A 281 -22.57 -26.80 11.09
CA GLY A 281 -21.99 -27.12 9.80
C GLY A 281 -20.87 -26.19 9.40
N SER A 282 -20.31 -26.45 8.22
CA SER A 282 -19.28 -25.62 7.59
C SER A 282 -19.72 -25.27 6.19
N LEU A 283 -19.46 -24.03 5.79
CA LEU A 283 -19.63 -23.58 4.42
C LEU A 283 -18.34 -23.87 3.62
N PRO A 284 -18.44 -24.06 2.29
CA PRO A 284 -17.26 -24.12 1.44
C PRO A 284 -16.36 -22.90 1.65
N VAL A 285 -15.06 -23.12 1.64
CA VAL A 285 -14.06 -22.06 1.82
C VAL A 285 -14.18 -21.04 0.68
N LEU A 286 -14.19 -19.76 1.03
CA LEU A 286 -14.02 -18.68 0.07
C LEU A 286 -12.54 -18.39 -0.12
N THR A 287 -12.06 -18.51 -1.37
CA THR A 287 -10.65 -18.29 -1.75
C THR A 287 -10.43 -17.04 -2.60
N ALA A 288 -11.44 -16.17 -2.70
CA ALA A 288 -11.39 -14.94 -3.49
C ALA A 288 -12.27 -13.84 -2.87
N PHE A 289 -11.84 -12.58 -3.02
CA PHE A 289 -12.68 -11.42 -2.71
C PHE A 289 -13.84 -11.31 -3.70
N GLY A 290 -14.97 -10.76 -3.27
CA GLY A 290 -16.18 -10.64 -4.10
C GLY A 290 -16.93 -11.97 -4.35
N ALA A 291 -16.38 -13.11 -3.90
CA ALA A 291 -16.98 -14.41 -4.13
C ALA A 291 -18.19 -14.65 -3.22
N THR A 292 -19.14 -15.45 -3.72
CA THR A 292 -20.37 -15.83 -3.01
C THR A 292 -20.49 -17.36 -2.97
N GLN A 293 -20.85 -17.88 -1.82
CA GLN A 293 -21.18 -19.30 -1.62
C GLN A 293 -22.60 -19.42 -1.08
N VAL A 294 -23.29 -20.46 -1.53
CA VAL A 294 -24.64 -20.79 -1.09
C VAL A 294 -24.67 -22.24 -0.65
N ALA A 295 -25.19 -22.51 0.55
CA ALA A 295 -25.41 -23.85 1.05
C ALA A 295 -26.88 -24.04 1.45
N GLN A 296 -27.44 -25.17 1.03
CA GLN A 296 -28.73 -25.62 1.56
C GLN A 296 -28.52 -26.13 2.98
N VAL A 297 -29.37 -25.69 3.90
CA VAL A 297 -29.35 -26.15 5.29
C VAL A 297 -30.75 -26.59 5.64
N GLU A 298 -30.94 -27.90 5.75
CA GLU A 298 -32.12 -28.47 6.40
C GLU A 298 -31.91 -28.33 7.91
N PRO A 299 -32.65 -27.43 8.60
CA PRO A 299 -32.58 -27.40 10.05
C PRO A 299 -33.24 -28.68 10.59
N ASP A 300 -32.57 -29.37 11.51
CA ASP A 300 -33.11 -30.56 12.19
C ASP A 300 -34.20 -30.18 13.21
N ALA A 301 -35.21 -29.42 12.78
CA ALA A 301 -36.15 -28.71 13.64
C ALA A 301 -37.52 -29.39 13.78
N CYS A 302 -38.33 -28.87 14.71
CA CYS A 302 -39.77 -29.08 14.69
C CYS A 302 -40.38 -28.64 13.35
N ALA A 303 -41.55 -29.21 13.01
CA ALA A 303 -42.23 -28.93 11.73
C ALA A 303 -42.56 -27.43 11.52
N THR A 304 -42.77 -26.68 12.61
CA THR A 304 -43.10 -25.26 12.58
C THR A 304 -42.30 -24.50 13.65
N PRO A 305 -41.05 -24.10 13.34
CA PRO A 305 -40.25 -23.27 14.25
C PRO A 305 -40.87 -21.88 14.40
N ASN A 306 -40.73 -21.28 15.59
CA ASN A 306 -41.18 -19.91 15.88
C ASN A 306 -40.06 -18.87 15.69
N GLY A 307 -38.81 -19.31 15.59
CA GLY A 307 -37.67 -18.46 15.31
C GLY A 307 -36.39 -19.25 15.10
N PHE A 308 -35.36 -18.55 14.66
CA PHE A 308 -34.01 -19.09 14.46
C PHE A 308 -32.99 -18.23 15.17
N ALA A 309 -31.91 -18.84 15.65
CA ALA A 309 -30.72 -18.17 16.13
C ALA A 309 -29.49 -18.66 15.38
N LEU A 310 -28.74 -17.75 14.79
CA LEU A 310 -27.53 -18.03 14.00
C LEU A 310 -26.29 -17.52 14.74
N SER A 311 -25.32 -18.39 14.93
CA SER A 311 -23.94 -18.02 15.27
C SER A 311 -23.01 -18.51 14.17
N ALA A 312 -21.89 -17.82 13.98
CA ALA A 312 -20.87 -18.24 13.03
C ALA A 312 -19.48 -17.88 13.52
N GLN A 313 -18.51 -18.70 13.15
CA GLN A 313 -17.09 -18.45 13.37
C GLN A 313 -16.37 -18.47 12.03
N VAL A 314 -15.63 -17.42 11.75
CA VAL A 314 -14.74 -17.30 10.59
C VAL A 314 -13.33 -17.65 11.03
N THR A 315 -12.64 -18.45 10.24
CA THR A 315 -11.20 -18.70 10.35
C THR A 315 -10.50 -18.19 9.10
N TYR A 316 -9.47 -17.37 9.29
CA TYR A 316 -8.70 -16.73 8.23
C TYR A 316 -7.45 -17.54 7.86
N ALA A 317 -6.75 -17.13 6.79
CA ALA A 317 -5.54 -17.78 6.30
C ALA A 317 -4.43 -17.89 7.36
N ASP A 318 -4.34 -16.91 8.25
CA ASP A 318 -3.37 -16.84 9.35
C ASP A 318 -3.76 -17.70 10.58
N GLY A 319 -4.89 -18.40 10.52
CA GLY A 319 -5.44 -19.21 11.61
C GLY A 319 -6.14 -18.40 12.70
N SER A 320 -6.15 -17.07 12.62
CA SER A 320 -6.98 -16.24 13.48
C SER A 320 -8.45 -16.54 13.23
N HIS A 321 -9.29 -16.32 14.23
CA HIS A 321 -10.71 -16.55 14.11
C HIS A 321 -11.52 -15.50 14.85
N GLN A 322 -12.70 -15.22 14.34
CA GLN A 322 -13.66 -14.33 14.97
C GLN A 322 -15.05 -14.95 14.91
N GLN A 323 -15.84 -14.69 15.96
CA GLN A 323 -17.16 -15.27 16.12
C GLN A 323 -18.22 -14.18 16.20
N ILE A 324 -19.40 -14.48 15.67
CA ILE A 324 -20.60 -13.66 15.78
C ILE A 324 -21.78 -14.47 16.34
N GLY A 325 -22.74 -13.75 16.89
CA GLY A 325 -24.01 -14.31 17.37
C GLY A 325 -23.97 -14.83 18.81
N PRO A 326 -25.08 -15.42 19.28
CA PRO A 326 -26.27 -15.77 18.49
C PRO A 326 -27.12 -14.56 18.08
N ILE A 327 -27.42 -14.44 16.80
CA ILE A 327 -28.36 -13.44 16.25
C ILE A 327 -29.71 -14.14 16.06
N SER A 328 -30.74 -13.67 16.77
CA SER A 328 -32.07 -14.29 16.76
C SER A 328 -33.06 -13.50 15.91
N GLN A 329 -33.86 -14.19 15.09
CA GLN A 329 -34.95 -13.61 14.33
C GLN A 329 -36.20 -14.52 14.32
N PRO A 330 -37.40 -13.96 14.12
CA PRO A 330 -38.62 -14.73 13.88
C PRO A 330 -38.50 -15.66 12.66
N ALA A 331 -39.31 -16.72 12.61
CA ALA A 331 -39.18 -17.79 11.60
C ALA A 331 -39.46 -17.35 10.15
N ASP A 332 -40.14 -16.22 9.95
CA ASP A 332 -40.44 -15.62 8.65
C ASP A 332 -39.42 -14.55 8.23
N THR A 333 -38.42 -14.28 9.08
CA THR A 333 -37.48 -13.18 8.93
C THR A 333 -36.08 -13.69 8.59
N THR A 334 -35.46 -13.07 7.59
CA THR A 334 -34.07 -13.35 7.21
C THR A 334 -33.11 -12.82 8.27
N ILE A 335 -32.08 -13.60 8.61
CA ILE A 335 -30.94 -13.12 9.42
C ILE A 335 -29.85 -12.68 8.45
N THR A 336 -29.36 -11.44 8.57
CA THR A 336 -28.14 -10.99 7.88
C THR A 336 -27.16 -10.53 8.93
N ALA A 337 -25.93 -11.04 8.86
CA ALA A 337 -24.86 -10.73 9.79
C ALA A 337 -23.63 -10.25 9.03
N GLY A 338 -23.12 -9.09 9.44
CA GLY A 338 -21.76 -8.68 9.07
C GLY A 338 -20.76 -9.57 9.79
N LEU A 339 -19.84 -10.12 9.03
CA LEU A 339 -18.71 -10.90 9.52
C LEU A 339 -17.44 -10.06 9.36
N PRO A 340 -16.47 -10.18 10.28
CA PRO A 340 -15.20 -9.46 10.18
C PRO A 340 -14.45 -9.81 8.88
N GLY A 341 -13.60 -8.91 8.38
CA GLY A 341 -12.93 -9.11 7.10
C GLY A 341 -13.84 -8.84 5.88
N GLY A 342 -14.88 -8.00 6.02
CA GLY A 342 -15.76 -7.65 4.91
C GLY A 342 -16.65 -8.79 4.42
N LEU A 343 -16.89 -9.79 5.27
CA LEU A 343 -17.76 -10.92 4.96
C LEU A 343 -19.21 -10.60 5.36
N SER A 344 -20.17 -11.25 4.72
CA SER A 344 -21.57 -11.23 5.15
C SER A 344 -22.15 -12.62 5.09
N LEU A 345 -22.87 -13.01 6.14
CA LEU A 345 -23.58 -14.27 6.23
C LEU A 345 -25.07 -14.01 6.35
N GLN A 346 -25.86 -14.66 5.49
CA GLN A 346 -27.31 -14.52 5.45
C GLN A 346 -27.98 -15.88 5.60
N TRP A 347 -28.92 -16.02 6.54
CA TRP A 347 -29.85 -17.14 6.63
C TRP A 347 -31.22 -16.72 6.12
N ASN A 348 -31.73 -17.45 5.11
CA ASN A 348 -33.09 -17.27 4.61
C ASN A 348 -33.95 -18.50 4.95
N PRO A 349 -34.92 -18.38 5.87
CA PRO A 349 -35.74 -19.51 6.30
C PRO A 349 -36.73 -19.98 5.23
N ALA A 350 -37.16 -19.11 4.30
CA ALA A 350 -38.14 -19.46 3.27
C ALA A 350 -37.59 -20.44 2.24
N VAL A 351 -36.30 -20.33 1.91
CA VAL A 351 -35.60 -21.20 0.96
C VAL A 351 -34.57 -22.12 1.62
N ARG A 352 -34.48 -22.07 2.97
CA ARG A 352 -33.58 -22.89 3.79
C ARG A 352 -32.11 -22.81 3.35
N GLN A 353 -31.60 -21.60 3.14
CA GLN A 353 -30.25 -21.36 2.62
C GLN A 353 -29.41 -20.46 3.51
N LEU A 354 -28.13 -20.81 3.63
CA LEU A 354 -27.08 -19.90 4.05
C LEU A 354 -26.36 -19.35 2.83
N VAL A 355 -26.18 -18.03 2.79
CA VAL A 355 -25.43 -17.32 1.76
C VAL A 355 -24.27 -16.60 2.43
N LEU A 356 -23.04 -16.97 2.08
CA LEU A 356 -21.83 -16.29 2.51
C LEU A 356 -21.27 -15.47 1.35
N ARG A 357 -20.98 -14.19 1.57
CA ARG A 357 -20.39 -13.31 0.57
C ARG A 357 -19.16 -12.64 1.13
N SER A 358 -18.12 -12.55 0.32
CA SER A 358 -16.98 -11.66 0.56
C SER A 358 -17.19 -10.34 -0.18
N ALA A 359 -16.89 -9.23 0.48
CA ALA A 359 -16.83 -7.92 -0.16
C ALA A 359 -15.73 -7.90 -1.24
N ALA A 360 -15.85 -6.97 -2.19
CA ALA A 360 -14.74 -6.64 -3.06
C ALA A 360 -13.58 -6.07 -2.23
N ASN A 361 -12.34 -6.32 -2.66
CA ASN A 361 -11.19 -5.67 -2.04
C ASN A 361 -11.26 -4.15 -2.36
N ALA A 362 -11.25 -3.32 -1.32
CA ALA A 362 -11.28 -1.86 -1.40
C ALA A 362 -9.98 -1.20 -0.90
N CYS A 363 -8.93 -2.00 -0.72
CA CYS A 363 -7.64 -1.55 -0.21
C CYS A 363 -6.79 -0.99 -1.37
N ASP A 364 -6.65 0.34 -1.43
CA ASP A 364 -6.00 1.05 -2.55
C ASP A 364 -4.50 0.73 -2.70
N GLY A 365 -3.85 0.22 -1.64
CA GLY A 365 -2.44 -0.17 -1.65
C GLY A 365 -2.15 -1.56 -2.24
N PHE A 366 -3.18 -2.26 -2.73
CA PHE A 366 -3.08 -3.55 -3.40
C PHE A 366 -3.21 -3.43 -4.91
N TYR A 367 -2.46 -4.27 -5.63
CA TYR A 367 -2.50 -4.38 -7.09
C TYR A 367 -2.97 -5.74 -7.60
#